data_AF-A0A7C6U4Y7-F1
#
_entry.id   AF-A0A7C6U4Y7-F1
#
_cell.length_a   1.000
_cell.length_b   1.000
_cell.length_c   1.000
_cell.angle_alpha   90.00
_cell.angle_beta   90.00
_cell.angle_gamma   90.00
#
_symmetry.space_group_name_H-M   'P 1'
#
loop_
_entity.id
_entity.type
_entity.pdbx_description
1 polymer ?
#
loop_
_entity_poly.entity_id
_entity_poly.type
_entity_poly.pdbx_seq_one_letter_code
_entity_poly.pdbx_strand_id
1 'polypeptide(L)'
;MNRAISKKQKPSHRVVIFWSVIGLLTLIFIILVIVQFFNTRESTLSDNLINLKEEQVLNQEGTYYVYVYSRVGVTESKLELEKAEDLEPLINKYITYVKKHSNANKIYGMVVDSGTGTFGNNSRLVDGETAKTDVEGVSEFGKLWIHVDDLPILMKIEGKRVVKAFTTESAIREELDRVME
;
A
#
# COMPACT_ATOMS: atom_id res chain seq x y z
N MET A 1 -60.12 50.32 15.94
CA MET A 1 -60.10 49.17 16.89
C MET A 1 -60.71 47.98 16.17
N ASN A 2 -60.15 46.78 16.05
CA ASN A 2 -59.17 46.05 16.84
C ASN A 2 -58.35 45.15 15.90
N ARG A 3 -57.03 45.07 16.11
CA ARG A 3 -56.18 44.05 15.47
C ARG A 3 -56.42 42.71 16.18
N ALA A 4 -56.89 41.71 15.44
CA ALA A 4 -57.01 40.35 15.94
C ALA A 4 -55.61 39.79 16.23
N ILE A 5 -55.40 39.43 17.49
CA ILE A 5 -54.16 38.85 18.00
C ILE A 5 -54.03 37.46 17.39
N SER A 6 -53.02 37.28 16.53
CA SER A 6 -52.62 35.98 15.99
C SER A 6 -52.23 35.06 17.15
N LYS A 7 -53.04 34.02 17.39
CA LYS A 7 -52.71 32.95 18.35
C LYS A 7 -51.44 32.26 17.85
N LYS A 8 -50.33 32.42 18.59
CA LYS A 8 -49.11 31.60 18.40
C LYS A 8 -49.51 30.12 18.44
N GLN A 9 -49.48 29.45 17.28
CA GLN A 9 -49.64 28.00 17.20
C GLN A 9 -48.45 27.36 17.94
N LYS A 10 -48.72 26.74 19.08
CA LYS A 10 -47.72 25.92 19.76
C LYS A 10 -47.46 24.69 18.89
N PRO A 11 -46.19 24.34 18.57
CA PRO A 11 -45.91 23.14 17.82
C PRO A 11 -46.51 21.94 18.57
N SER A 12 -47.31 21.15 17.85
CA SER A 12 -47.91 19.95 18.42
C SER A 12 -46.80 19.01 18.88
N HIS A 13 -46.94 18.43 20.08
CA HIS A 13 -45.96 17.50 20.66
C HIS A 13 -45.61 16.35 19.70
N ARG A 14 -46.55 15.95 18.83
CA ARG A 14 -46.33 14.93 17.79
C ARG A 14 -45.34 15.38 16.72
N VAL A 15 -45.37 16.67 16.35
CA VAL A 15 -44.45 17.27 15.38
C VAL A 15 -43.05 17.33 15.96
N VAL A 16 -42.90 17.67 17.25
CA VAL A 16 -41.59 17.71 17.93
C VAL A 16 -40.95 16.32 18.02
N ILE A 17 -41.73 15.29 18.35
CA ILE A 17 -41.24 13.89 18.36
C ILE A 17 -40.81 13.47 16.95
N PHE A 18 -41.64 13.75 15.93
CA PHE A 18 -41.34 13.37 14.55
C PHE A 18 -40.01 13.96 14.05
N TRP A 19 -39.78 15.26 14.28
CA TRP A 19 -38.52 15.89 13.92
C TRP A 19 -37.33 15.42 14.76
N SER A 20 -37.53 15.04 16.02
CA SER A 20 -36.48 14.45 16.85
C SER A 20 -36.04 13.07 16.34
N VAL A 21 -36.99 12.23 15.91
CA VAL A 21 -36.68 10.90 15.34
C VAL A 21 -35.93 11.06 14.02
N ILE A 22 -36.35 11.98 13.15
CA ILE A 22 -35.64 12.28 11.90
C ILE A 22 -34.22 12.77 12.19
N GLY A 23 -34.06 13.71 13.13
CA GLY A 23 -32.74 14.21 13.52
C GLY A 23 -31.81 13.14 14.08
N LEU A 24 -32.35 12.18 14.84
CA LEU A 24 -31.58 11.05 15.34
C LEU A 24 -31.13 10.11 14.21
N LEU A 25 -32.04 9.79 13.28
CA LEU A 25 -31.73 8.93 12.13
C LEU A 25 -30.68 9.57 11.21
N THR A 26 -30.78 10.88 10.96
CA THR A 26 -29.78 11.58 10.15
C THR A 26 -28.43 11.64 10.84
N LEU A 27 -28.38 11.84 12.16
CA LEU A 27 -27.12 11.80 12.92
C LEU A 27 -26.45 10.42 12.83
N ILE A 28 -27.22 9.34 13.03
CA ILE A 28 -26.71 7.96 12.89
C ILE A 28 -26.20 7.72 11.47
N PHE A 29 -26.94 8.16 10.46
CA PHE A 29 -26.53 8.03 9.07
C PHE A 29 -25.21 8.75 8.79
N ILE A 30 -25.03 9.99 9.27
CA ILE A 30 -23.78 10.74 9.11
C ILE A 30 -22.61 10.00 9.76
N ILE A 31 -22.79 9.48 10.98
CA ILE A 31 -21.74 8.71 11.68
C ILE A 31 -21.37 7.46 10.88
N LEU A 32 -22.35 6.71 10.38
CA LEU A 32 -22.11 5.51 9.56
C LEU A 32 -21.36 5.85 8.27
N VAL A 33 -21.73 6.94 7.59
CA VAL A 33 -21.05 7.39 6.37
C VAL A 33 -19.60 7.78 6.68
N ILE A 34 -19.36 8.49 7.79
CA ILE A 34 -18.01 8.87 8.22
C ILE A 34 -17.16 7.62 8.50
N VAL A 35 -17.69 6.67 9.29
CA VAL A 35 -16.98 5.40 9.60
C VAL A 35 -16.70 4.61 8.33
N GLN A 36 -17.68 4.50 7.43
CA GLN A 36 -17.50 3.80 6.15
C GLN A 36 -16.42 4.48 5.29
N PHE A 37 -16.36 5.81 5.31
CA PHE A 37 -15.38 6.59 4.56
C PHE A 37 -13.96 6.51 5.15
N PHE A 38 -13.83 6.40 6.48
CA PHE A 38 -12.55 6.10 7.11
C PHE A 38 -12.09 4.67 6.81
N ASN A 39 -12.98 3.68 6.87
CA ASN A 39 -12.65 2.28 6.55
C ASN A 39 -12.34 2.05 5.05
N THR A 40 -12.79 2.92 4.15
CA THR A 40 -12.46 2.83 2.70
C THR A 40 -11.21 3.60 2.30
N ARG A 41 -10.58 4.34 3.23
CA ARG A 41 -9.34 5.09 2.96
C ARG A 41 -8.05 4.30 3.14
N GLU A 42 -8.12 3.06 3.61
CA GLU A 42 -6.99 2.14 3.58
C GLU A 42 -6.84 1.58 2.15
N SER A 43 -6.40 2.42 1.21
CA SER A 43 -5.82 1.89 -0.03
C SER A 43 -4.50 1.23 0.37
N THR A 44 -4.55 -0.05 0.68
CA THR A 44 -3.35 -0.79 1.03
C THR A 44 -2.34 -0.69 -0.12
N LEU A 45 -1.07 -0.68 0.22
CA LEU A 45 0.10 -0.73 -0.68
C LEU A 45 -0.11 -1.71 -1.86
N SER A 46 -0.83 -2.80 -1.58
CA SER A 46 -1.24 -3.87 -2.50
C SER A 46 -2.09 -3.42 -3.70
N ASP A 47 -2.88 -2.36 -3.56
CA ASP A 47 -3.82 -1.88 -4.61
C ASP A 47 -3.16 -0.86 -5.55
N ASN A 48 -2.11 -0.17 -5.09
CA ASN A 48 -1.46 0.90 -5.85
C ASN A 48 -0.27 0.43 -6.69
N LEU A 49 0.33 -0.73 -6.36
CA LEU A 49 1.43 -1.32 -7.12
C LEU A 49 0.92 -2.32 -8.17
N ILE A 50 1.46 -2.19 -9.39
CA ILE A 50 1.34 -3.24 -10.41
C ILE A 50 2.30 -4.36 -10.01
N ASN A 51 1.74 -5.51 -9.61
CA ASN A 51 2.53 -6.66 -9.17
C ASN A 51 2.99 -7.50 -10.36
N LEU A 52 4.29 -7.77 -10.42
CA LEU A 52 4.94 -8.54 -11.48
C LEU A 52 5.09 -10.00 -11.08
N LYS A 53 4.99 -10.87 -12.09
CA LYS A 53 5.13 -12.32 -11.96
C LYS A 53 6.39 -12.83 -12.66
N GLU A 54 7.20 -13.62 -11.96
CA GLU A 54 8.32 -14.38 -12.52
C GLU A 54 9.24 -13.49 -13.38
N GLU A 55 9.52 -13.90 -14.62
CA GLU A 55 10.37 -13.18 -15.57
C GLU A 55 9.89 -11.76 -15.89
N GLN A 56 8.63 -11.40 -15.62
CA GLN A 56 8.17 -10.02 -15.77
C GLN A 56 8.92 -9.07 -14.83
N VAL A 57 9.43 -9.56 -13.70
CA VAL A 57 10.21 -8.77 -12.74
C VAL A 57 11.44 -8.15 -13.41
N LEU A 58 12.14 -8.87 -14.29
CA LEU A 58 13.36 -8.40 -14.95
C LEU A 58 13.14 -7.94 -16.41
N ASN A 59 11.96 -8.15 -16.98
CA ASN A 59 11.69 -7.86 -18.39
C ASN A 59 10.92 -6.56 -18.66
N GLN A 60 10.88 -5.60 -17.71
CA GLN A 60 10.31 -4.28 -18.02
C GLN A 60 11.29 -3.42 -18.82
N GLU A 61 10.76 -2.45 -19.54
CA GLU A 61 11.56 -1.50 -20.31
C GLU A 61 12.11 -0.37 -19.44
N GLY A 62 13.37 -0.02 -19.67
CA GLY A 62 14.04 1.12 -19.01
C GLY A 62 14.59 0.82 -17.63
N THR A 63 14.74 1.87 -16.82
CA THR A 63 15.15 1.79 -15.41
C THR A 63 13.94 1.89 -14.51
N TYR A 64 13.82 0.96 -13.56
CA TYR A 64 12.66 0.89 -12.68
C TYR A 64 13.02 0.25 -11.34
N TYR A 65 12.15 0.44 -10.37
CA TYR A 65 12.22 -0.17 -9.06
C TYR A 65 11.24 -1.33 -8.95
N VAL A 66 11.63 -2.36 -8.21
CA VAL A 66 10.77 -3.47 -7.79
C VAL A 66 10.79 -3.52 -6.27
N TYR A 67 9.62 -3.26 -5.67
CA TYR A 67 9.39 -3.40 -4.24
C TYR A 67 8.89 -4.82 -3.96
N VAL A 68 9.69 -5.61 -3.27
CA VAL A 68 9.38 -6.98 -2.91
C VAL A 68 8.88 -7.01 -1.48
N TYR A 69 7.70 -7.59 -1.28
CA TYR A 69 7.02 -7.58 0.01
C TYR A 69 6.13 -8.82 0.19
N SER A 70 5.81 -9.13 1.44
CA SER A 70 4.82 -10.13 1.82
C SER A 70 3.54 -9.44 2.29
N ARG A 71 2.38 -10.01 1.97
CA ARG A 71 1.06 -9.53 2.46
C ARG A 71 0.57 -10.30 3.69
N VAL A 72 0.99 -11.56 3.83
CA VAL A 72 0.48 -12.46 4.89
C VAL A 72 1.51 -12.79 5.95
N GLY A 73 2.78 -12.50 5.66
CA GLY A 73 3.96 -12.90 6.43
C GLY A 73 4.54 -14.20 5.88
N VAL A 74 5.87 -14.23 5.78
CA VAL A 74 6.67 -15.41 5.39
C VAL A 74 7.51 -15.93 6.55
N THR A 75 7.77 -15.12 7.58
CA THR A 75 8.46 -15.55 8.81
C THR A 75 7.47 -15.82 9.94
N GLU A 76 7.89 -16.59 10.95
CA GLU A 76 7.08 -16.79 12.16
C GLU A 76 6.89 -15.48 12.94
N SER A 77 7.92 -14.63 12.94
CA SER A 77 7.94 -13.34 13.65
C SER A 77 7.08 -12.27 13.00
N LYS A 78 6.83 -12.38 11.68
CA LYS A 78 6.13 -11.39 10.86
C LYS A 78 6.71 -9.97 10.90
N LEU A 79 7.98 -9.83 11.29
CA LEU A 79 8.67 -8.53 11.33
C LEU A 79 8.68 -7.83 9.97
N GLU A 80 8.66 -8.59 8.88
CA GLU A 80 8.53 -8.07 7.52
C GLU A 80 7.22 -7.31 7.27
N LEU A 81 6.15 -7.62 8.00
CA LEU A 81 4.87 -6.91 7.89
C LEU A 81 4.93 -5.55 8.59
N GLU A 82 5.53 -5.49 9.78
CA GLU A 82 5.73 -4.23 10.52
C GLU A 82 6.60 -3.26 9.72
N LYS A 83 7.74 -3.74 9.19
CA LYS A 83 8.60 -2.93 8.30
C LYS A 83 7.85 -2.46 7.05
N ALA A 84 6.98 -3.28 6.47
CA ALA A 84 6.22 -2.92 5.29
C ALA A 84 5.15 -1.86 5.59
N GLU A 85 4.52 -1.91 6.76
CA GLU A 85 3.58 -0.90 7.26
C GLU A 85 4.27 0.46 7.44
N ASP A 86 5.47 0.48 8.03
CA ASP A 86 6.26 1.70 8.22
C ASP A 86 6.71 2.36 6.90
N LEU A 87 6.95 1.55 5.87
CA LEU A 87 7.33 1.99 4.53
C LEU A 87 6.14 2.38 3.65
N GLU A 88 4.92 1.96 3.98
CA GLU A 88 3.73 2.17 3.16
C GLU A 88 3.48 3.64 2.79
N PRO A 89 3.55 4.62 3.72
CA PRO A 89 3.35 6.02 3.39
C PRO A 89 4.38 6.54 2.38
N LEU A 90 5.62 6.08 2.50
CA LEU A 90 6.71 6.47 1.60
C LEU A 90 6.52 5.87 0.21
N ILE A 91 6.18 4.59 0.11
CA ILE A 91 5.93 3.93 -1.17
C ILE A 91 4.74 4.58 -1.88
N ASN A 92 3.65 4.86 -1.16
CA ASN A 92 2.49 5.57 -1.70
C ASN A 92 2.83 7.01 -2.17
N LYS A 93 3.68 7.73 -1.42
CA LYS A 93 4.22 9.04 -1.81
C LYS A 93 5.02 8.92 -3.11
N TYR A 94 5.90 7.92 -3.24
CA TYR A 94 6.69 7.69 -4.44
C TYR A 94 5.83 7.32 -5.66
N ILE A 95 4.84 6.43 -5.49
CA ILE A 95 3.87 6.11 -6.57
C ILE A 95 3.18 7.38 -7.06
N THR A 96 2.78 8.26 -6.14
CA THR A 96 2.16 9.55 -6.49
C THR A 96 3.14 10.47 -7.20
N TYR A 97 4.41 10.49 -6.79
CA TYR A 97 5.47 11.26 -7.44
C TYR A 97 5.70 10.79 -8.88
N VAL A 98 5.81 9.48 -9.12
CA VAL A 98 5.97 8.90 -10.46
C VAL A 98 4.78 9.24 -11.37
N LYS A 99 3.54 9.23 -10.85
CA LYS A 99 2.36 9.64 -11.62
C LYS A 99 2.41 11.11 -12.07
N LYS A 100 3.08 11.97 -11.30
CA LYS A 100 3.22 13.41 -11.61
C LYS A 100 4.43 13.73 -12.48
N HIS A 101 5.43 12.86 -12.53
CA HIS A 101 6.70 13.10 -13.22
C HIS A 101 6.99 11.97 -14.20
N SER A 102 6.77 12.23 -15.50
CA SER A 102 6.95 11.24 -16.58
C SER A 102 8.37 10.68 -16.70
N ASN A 103 9.36 11.40 -16.18
CA ASN A 103 10.77 11.02 -16.24
C ASN A 103 11.23 10.22 -15.02
N ALA A 104 10.39 10.06 -14.00
CA ALA A 104 10.73 9.30 -12.81
C ALA A 104 10.72 7.79 -13.11
N ASN A 105 11.61 7.06 -12.44
CA ASN A 105 11.68 5.60 -12.57
C ASN A 105 10.41 4.97 -12.00
N LYS A 106 9.75 4.12 -12.79
CA LYS A 106 8.54 3.40 -12.35
C LYS A 106 8.84 2.51 -11.16
N ILE A 107 7.84 2.26 -10.32
CA ILE A 107 7.90 1.27 -9.25
C ILE A 107 6.86 0.19 -9.49
N TYR A 108 7.27 -1.06 -9.31
CA TYR A 108 6.43 -2.25 -9.44
C TYR A 108 6.48 -3.06 -8.15
N GLY A 109 5.45 -3.86 -7.92
CA GLY A 109 5.40 -4.78 -6.78
C GLY A 109 5.86 -6.18 -7.16
N MET A 110 6.40 -6.92 -6.20
CA MET A 110 6.65 -8.35 -6.29
C MET A 110 6.20 -9.00 -4.99
N VAL A 111 5.05 -9.66 -5.02
CA VAL A 111 4.51 -10.37 -3.85
C VAL A 111 5.13 -11.74 -3.77
N VAL A 112 5.70 -12.09 -2.61
CA VAL A 112 6.43 -13.35 -2.38
C VAL A 112 5.70 -14.35 -1.48
N ASP A 113 4.44 -14.08 -1.14
CA ASP A 113 3.61 -14.96 -0.31
C ASP A 113 3.51 -16.39 -0.84
N SER A 114 3.18 -17.34 0.04
CA SER A 114 2.82 -18.72 -0.33
C SER A 114 1.29 -18.89 -0.43
N GLY A 115 0.77 -19.70 -1.38
CA GLY A 115 -0.66 -20.03 -1.49
C GLY A 115 -1.32 -19.81 -2.86
N THR A 116 -2.65 -19.71 -2.89
CA THR A 116 -3.43 -19.42 -4.12
C THR A 116 -3.51 -17.92 -4.35
N GLY A 117 -3.02 -17.45 -5.51
CA GLY A 117 -2.89 -16.01 -5.82
C GLY A 117 -1.44 -15.50 -5.80
N THR A 118 -0.48 -16.40 -5.57
CA THR A 118 0.95 -16.07 -5.66
C THR A 118 1.32 -15.81 -7.11
N PHE A 119 1.99 -14.70 -7.35
CA PHE A 119 2.53 -14.34 -8.66
C PHE A 119 3.74 -15.22 -9.06
N GLY A 120 3.81 -16.49 -8.63
CA GLY A 120 4.93 -17.42 -8.92
C GLY A 120 6.26 -17.10 -8.23
N ASN A 121 6.30 -16.07 -7.38
CA ASN A 121 7.54 -15.48 -6.89
C ASN A 121 8.09 -16.09 -5.59
N ASN A 122 7.28 -16.84 -4.84
CA ASN A 122 7.69 -17.48 -3.58
C ASN A 122 8.92 -18.40 -3.75
N SER A 123 9.09 -18.99 -4.95
CA SER A 123 10.24 -19.83 -5.28
C SER A 123 11.60 -19.12 -5.20
N ARG A 124 11.61 -17.79 -5.05
CA ARG A 124 12.81 -16.95 -4.93
C ARG A 124 13.20 -16.68 -3.48
N LEU A 125 12.33 -17.03 -2.53
CA LEU A 125 12.64 -16.90 -1.12
C LEU A 125 13.56 -18.02 -0.66
N VAL A 126 14.56 -17.65 0.12
CA VAL A 126 15.45 -18.55 0.84
C VAL A 126 15.37 -18.27 2.32
N ASP A 127 15.42 -19.34 3.09
CA ASP A 127 15.42 -19.32 4.55
C ASP A 127 16.58 -20.19 5.06
N GLY A 128 17.13 -19.82 6.21
CA GLY A 128 18.24 -20.49 6.87
C GLY A 128 19.43 -19.57 7.17
N GLU A 129 20.09 -19.80 8.32
CA GLU A 129 21.14 -18.94 8.86
C GLU A 129 22.34 -18.68 7.93
N THR A 130 22.58 -19.59 6.97
CA THR A 130 23.69 -19.47 6.00
C THR A 130 23.25 -18.91 4.64
N ALA A 131 21.95 -18.83 4.40
CA ALA A 131 21.40 -18.23 3.20
C ALA A 131 21.51 -16.70 3.29
N LYS A 132 21.72 -16.05 2.15
CA LYS A 132 21.81 -14.60 2.04
C LYS A 132 21.05 -14.14 0.81
N THR A 133 20.59 -12.90 0.85
CA THR A 133 20.07 -12.24 -0.36
C THR A 133 21.19 -12.12 -1.38
N ASP A 134 20.96 -12.69 -2.56
CA ASP A 134 21.82 -12.62 -3.73
C ASP A 134 20.95 -12.24 -4.94
N VAL A 135 20.87 -10.93 -5.17
CA VAL A 135 20.08 -10.35 -6.25
C VAL A 135 20.89 -9.40 -7.11
N GLU A 136 22.00 -8.84 -6.63
CA GLU A 136 22.76 -7.84 -7.39
C GLU A 136 23.51 -8.49 -8.56
N GLY A 137 23.43 -7.86 -9.74
CA GLY A 137 24.01 -8.40 -10.96
C GLY A 137 23.19 -9.51 -11.62
N VAL A 138 22.11 -9.97 -11.00
CA VAL A 138 21.24 -11.01 -11.55
C VAL A 138 20.42 -10.48 -12.73
N SER A 139 20.43 -11.24 -13.83
CA SER A 139 19.68 -10.96 -15.08
C SER A 139 18.65 -12.02 -15.43
N GLU A 140 18.53 -13.08 -14.62
CA GLU A 140 17.58 -14.18 -14.82
C GLU A 140 16.75 -14.34 -13.55
N PHE A 141 15.43 -14.44 -13.67
CA PHE A 141 14.57 -14.60 -12.50
C PHE A 141 14.90 -15.90 -11.75
N GLY A 142 15.33 -16.92 -12.49
CA GLY A 142 15.87 -18.19 -12.01
C GLY A 142 16.95 -18.08 -10.92
N LYS A 143 17.68 -16.96 -10.88
CA LYS A 143 18.86 -16.74 -10.01
C LYS A 143 18.63 -15.68 -8.94
N LEU A 144 17.43 -15.09 -8.84
CA LEU A 144 17.11 -14.16 -7.76
C LEU A 144 16.88 -14.94 -6.48
N TRP A 145 17.71 -14.69 -5.47
CA TRP A 145 17.57 -15.29 -4.15
C TRP A 145 17.39 -14.18 -3.12
N ILE A 146 16.25 -14.18 -2.43
CA ILE A 146 15.91 -13.15 -1.43
C ILE A 146 15.76 -13.84 -0.09
N HIS A 147 16.54 -13.41 0.89
CA HIS A 147 16.42 -13.92 2.25
C HIS A 147 15.14 -13.39 2.89
N VAL A 148 14.43 -14.22 3.64
CA VAL A 148 13.15 -13.85 4.29
C VAL A 148 13.29 -12.66 5.24
N ASP A 149 14.40 -12.56 5.98
CA ASP A 149 14.65 -11.47 6.94
C ASP A 149 14.94 -10.10 6.29
N ASP A 150 15.37 -10.11 5.02
CA ASP A 150 15.66 -8.91 4.24
C ASP A 150 14.39 -8.31 3.62
N LEU A 151 13.22 -8.92 3.86
CA LEU A 151 11.95 -8.34 3.45
C LEU A 151 11.51 -7.22 4.41
N PRO A 152 10.87 -6.16 3.88
CA PRO A 152 10.74 -5.83 2.46
C PRO A 152 12.07 -5.31 1.85
N ILE A 153 12.29 -5.58 0.56
CA ILE A 153 13.49 -5.18 -0.19
C ILE A 153 13.09 -4.35 -1.41
N LEU A 154 13.86 -3.30 -1.72
CA LEU A 154 13.73 -2.53 -2.96
C LEU A 154 14.88 -2.90 -3.90
N MET A 155 14.56 -3.30 -5.12
CA MET A 155 15.56 -3.59 -6.16
C MET A 155 15.48 -2.52 -7.25
N LYS A 156 16.62 -2.00 -7.68
CA LYS A 156 16.74 -1.16 -8.87
C LYS A 156 17.17 -2.03 -10.04
N ILE A 157 16.39 -2.01 -11.12
CA ILE A 157 16.64 -2.77 -12.34
C ILE A 157 16.94 -1.80 -13.47
N GLU A 158 18.01 -2.08 -14.21
CA GLU A 158 18.45 -1.34 -15.37
C GLU A 158 18.95 -2.32 -16.42
N GLY A 159 18.45 -2.20 -17.65
CA GLY A 159 18.85 -3.09 -18.74
C GLY A 159 18.59 -4.57 -18.44
N LYS A 160 17.45 -4.88 -17.80
CA LYS A 160 17.04 -6.23 -17.38
C LYS A 160 17.93 -6.92 -16.35
N ARG A 161 18.73 -6.14 -15.62
CA ARG A 161 19.61 -6.62 -14.56
C ARG A 161 19.38 -5.84 -13.29
N VAL A 162 19.39 -6.51 -12.15
CA VAL A 162 19.39 -5.83 -10.85
C VAL A 162 20.73 -5.14 -10.69
N VAL A 163 20.73 -3.81 -10.66
CA VAL A 163 21.97 -3.01 -10.50
C VAL A 163 22.25 -2.67 -9.04
N LYS A 164 21.22 -2.64 -8.20
CA LYS A 164 21.35 -2.36 -6.78
C LYS A 164 20.17 -2.91 -6.00
N ALA A 165 20.42 -3.37 -4.77
CA ALA A 165 19.37 -3.76 -3.85
C ALA A 165 19.47 -3.04 -2.51
N PHE A 166 18.34 -2.70 -1.93
CA PHE A 166 18.20 -2.01 -0.64
C PHE A 166 17.39 -2.90 0.29
N THR A 167 18.06 -3.56 1.22
CA THR A 167 17.49 -4.59 2.10
C THR A 167 17.02 -4.06 3.46
N THR A 168 17.38 -2.82 3.82
CA THR A 168 16.97 -2.21 5.08
C THR A 168 15.96 -1.09 4.85
N GLU A 169 15.06 -0.88 5.82
CA GLU A 169 14.08 0.21 5.79
C GLU A 169 14.74 1.58 5.57
N SER A 170 15.84 1.82 6.29
CA SER A 170 16.62 3.05 6.18
C SER A 170 17.18 3.28 4.78
N ALA A 171 17.71 2.23 4.14
CA ALA A 171 18.29 2.31 2.81
C ALA A 171 17.22 2.52 1.73
N ILE A 172 16.05 1.89 1.88
CA ILE A 172 14.88 2.11 1.03
C ILE A 172 14.41 3.57 1.16
N ARG A 173 14.32 4.07 2.39
CA ARG A 173 13.90 5.45 2.68
C ARG A 173 14.83 6.47 2.04
N GLU A 174 16.13 6.33 2.30
CA GLU A 174 17.15 7.22 1.76
C GLU A 174 17.14 7.24 0.23
N GLU A 175 17.03 6.08 -0.43
CA GLU A 175 16.99 6.01 -1.89
C GLU A 175 15.77 6.72 -2.47
N LEU A 176 14.57 6.45 -1.93
CA LEU A 176 13.34 7.02 -2.48
C LEU A 176 13.23 8.51 -2.22
N ASP A 177 13.63 8.99 -1.03
CA ASP A 177 13.64 10.43 -0.74
C ASP A 177 14.64 11.15 -1.64
N ARG A 178 15.86 10.61 -1.85
CA ARG A 178 16.86 11.19 -2.76
C ARG A 178 16.37 11.31 -4.21
N VAL A 179 15.53 10.40 -4.69
CA VAL A 179 15.00 10.42 -6.07
C VAL A 179 13.79 11.36 -6.21
N MET A 180 13.16 11.72 -5.09
CA MET A 180 12.04 12.67 -5.04
C MET A 180 12.45 14.12 -4.80
N GLU A 181 13.70 14.36 -4.40
CA GLU A 181 14.33 15.70 -4.32
C GLU A 181 14.65 16.28 -5.70
#